data_AF-A0A0J1GRL6-F1
#
_entry.id   AF-A0A0J1GRL6-F1
#
_cell.length_a   1.000
_cell.length_b   1.000
_cell.length_c   1.000
_cell.angle_alpha   90.00
_cell.angle_beta   90.00
_cell.angle_gamma   90.00
#
_symmetry.space_group_name_H-M   'P 1'
#
loop_
_entity.id
_entity.type
_entity.pdbx_description
1 polymer ?
#
loop_
_entity_poly.entity_id
_entity_poly.type
_entity_poly.pdbx_seq_one_letter_code
_entity_poly.pdbx_strand_id
1 'polypeptide(L)'
;HRIIAPNGDLLEEATIVGSRQSAVYWRVYNKKLEQGLNKLAISWYRNEVELKKCNVDALLNPAASFAGICAFAASIEPSEGISIKRLSKDACLDLAGRIRWVRRQCGKALSDVVKMFNGDTRKAFGLLTTLEQDPFEIEDYGKLALPDTYQQLINVALEN
;
A
#
# COMPACT_ATOMS: atom_id res chain seq x y z
N HIS A 1 18.37 21.16 -4.06
CA HIS A 1 17.79 22.09 -3.07
C HIS A 1 18.93 22.83 -2.38
N ARG A 2 18.97 24.15 -2.50
CA ARG A 2 19.97 24.98 -1.83
C ARG A 2 19.27 26.20 -1.23
N ILE A 3 19.54 26.48 0.03
CA ILE A 3 19.06 27.70 0.70
C ILE A 3 20.27 28.57 0.98
N ILE A 4 20.20 29.83 0.56
CA ILE A 4 21.25 30.83 0.75
C ILE A 4 20.64 31.95 1.60
N ALA A 5 21.36 32.35 2.64
CA ALA A 5 20.98 33.46 3.51
C ALA A 5 21.11 34.81 2.78
N PRO A 6 20.46 35.88 3.29
CA PRO A 6 20.58 37.22 2.70
C PRO A 6 22.02 37.76 2.66
N ASN A 7 22.90 37.26 3.54
CA ASN A 7 24.32 37.62 3.59
C ASN A 7 25.18 36.82 2.59
N GLY A 8 24.59 35.92 1.80
CA GLY A 8 25.28 35.08 0.81
C GLY A 8 25.77 33.72 1.35
N ASP A 9 25.60 33.44 2.65
CA ASP A 9 26.03 32.16 3.22
C ASP A 9 25.10 31.01 2.80
N LEU A 10 25.69 29.88 2.43
CA LEU A 10 24.94 28.65 2.15
C LEU A 10 24.42 28.10 3.48
N LEU A 11 23.10 28.05 3.67
CA LEU A 11 22.44 27.52 4.87
C LEU A 11 22.08 26.05 4.75
N GLU A 12 21.66 25.62 3.55
CA GLU A 12 21.28 24.25 3.31
C GLU A 12 21.73 23.81 1.92
N GLU A 13 22.22 22.58 1.84
CA GLU A 13 22.53 21.91 0.57
C GLU A 13 22.06 20.46 0.65
N ALA A 14 21.08 20.13 -0.19
CA ALA A 14 20.53 18.79 -0.28
C ALA A 14 19.97 18.48 -1.68
N THR A 15 20.05 17.22 -2.07
CA THR A 15 19.25 16.64 -3.15
C THR A 15 18.15 15.82 -2.51
N ILE A 16 16.90 16.11 -2.88
CA ILE A 16 15.71 15.52 -2.26
C ILE A 16 14.88 14.86 -3.36
N VAL A 17 14.46 13.61 -3.13
CA VAL A 17 13.51 12.89 -3.99
C VAL A 17 12.26 12.57 -3.18
N GLY A 18 11.12 13.05 -3.67
CA GLY A 18 9.83 12.96 -2.97
C GLY A 18 9.63 14.05 -1.93
N SER A 19 8.55 13.95 -1.15
CA SER A 19 8.24 14.84 -0.05
C SER A 19 8.18 14.07 1.28
N ARG A 20 8.17 14.79 2.42
CA ARG A 20 7.97 14.17 3.73
C ARG A 20 6.63 13.45 3.88
N GLN A 21 5.67 13.65 2.98
CA GLN A 21 4.40 12.92 2.97
C GLN A 21 4.42 11.71 2.02
N SER A 22 5.42 11.60 1.15
CA SER A 22 5.56 10.48 0.21
C SER A 22 5.91 9.18 0.94
N ALA A 23 5.55 8.05 0.32
CA ALA A 23 5.88 6.73 0.84
C ALA A 23 7.39 6.44 0.86
N VAL A 24 8.14 7.07 -0.05
CA VAL A 24 9.60 7.06 -0.09
C VAL A 24 10.05 8.51 -0.07
N TYR A 25 10.91 8.86 0.88
CA TYR A 25 11.53 10.17 0.98
C TYR A 25 13.05 10.00 1.08
N TRP A 26 13.76 10.43 0.04
CA TRP A 26 15.21 10.30 -0.05
C TRP A 26 15.86 11.67 0.10
N ARG A 27 16.89 11.78 0.94
CA ARG A 27 17.75 12.96 1.01
C ARG A 27 19.24 12.61 0.95
N VAL A 28 19.97 13.31 0.10
CA VAL A 28 21.44 13.37 0.13
C VAL A 28 21.82 14.80 0.49
N TYR A 29 22.42 15.01 1.65
CA TYR A 29 22.61 16.36 2.19
C TYR A 29 23.97 16.56 2.86
N ASN A 30 24.40 17.82 2.94
CA ASN A 30 25.61 18.21 3.63
C ASN A 30 25.39 18.20 5.15
N LYS A 31 25.78 17.10 5.79
CA LYS A 31 25.59 16.87 7.24
C LYS A 31 26.43 17.83 8.08
N LYS A 32 27.63 18.18 7.60
CA LYS A 32 28.48 19.17 8.27
C LYS A 32 27.77 20.52 8.37
N LEU A 33 27.18 20.97 7.27
CA LEU A 33 26.47 22.24 7.21
C LEU A 33 25.24 22.22 8.12
N GLU A 34 24.47 21.13 8.11
CA GLU A 34 23.32 20.94 8.99
C GLU A 34 23.69 20.97 10.49
N GLN A 35 24.88 20.50 10.86
CA GLN A 35 25.39 20.52 12.24
C GLN A 35 26.15 21.82 12.60
N GLY A 36 26.27 22.78 11.68
CA GLY A 36 26.98 24.03 11.90
C GLY A 36 28.50 23.89 12.05
N LEU A 37 29.09 22.77 11.58
CA LEU A 37 30.52 22.45 11.73
C LEU A 37 31.40 23.12 10.66
N ASN A 38 31.11 24.37 10.32
CA ASN A 38 31.70 25.08 9.18
C ASN A 38 33.21 25.33 9.32
N LYS A 39 33.73 25.36 10.55
CA LYS A 39 35.14 25.60 10.87
C LYS A 39 36.04 24.38 10.72
N LEU A 40 35.47 23.17 10.65
CA LEU A 40 36.25 21.95 10.43
C LEU A 40 36.52 21.75 8.94
N ALA A 41 37.75 21.42 8.56
CA ALA A 41 38.12 21.07 7.19
C ALA A 41 37.73 19.62 6.84
N ILE A 42 36.48 19.25 7.10
CA ILE A 42 35.93 17.94 6.77
C ILE A 42 34.86 18.07 5.68
N SER A 43 34.71 17.01 4.89
CA SER A 43 33.60 16.82 3.96
C SER A 43 32.69 15.74 4.53
N TRP A 44 31.45 16.08 4.86
CA TRP A 44 30.49 15.13 5.46
C TRP A 44 29.15 15.23 4.76
N TYR A 45 28.94 14.32 3.82
CA TYR A 45 27.65 14.12 3.17
C TYR A 45 26.98 12.87 3.73
N ARG A 46 25.67 12.93 3.91
CA ARG A 46 24.88 11.80 4.40
C ARG A 46 23.75 11.50 3.43
N ASN A 47 23.53 10.20 3.22
CA ASN A 47 22.49 9.65 2.39
C ASN A 47 21.47 8.95 3.31
N GLU A 48 20.21 9.38 3.26
CA GLU A 48 19.11 8.83 4.05
C GLU A 48 17.91 8.54 3.18
N VAL A 49 17.30 7.37 3.39
CA VAL A 49 16.01 7.00 2.80
C VAL A 49 15.05 6.70 3.93
N GLU A 50 13.94 7.43 3.95
CA GLU A 50 12.82 7.18 4.84
C GLU A 50 11.74 6.42 4.08
N LEU A 51 11.45 5.20 4.54
CA LEU A 51 10.39 4.34 4.01
C LEU A 51 9.18 4.42 4.93
N LYS A 52 8.02 4.76 4.38
CA LYS A 52 6.74 4.83 5.11
C LYS A 52 5.80 3.75 4.60
N LYS A 53 4.95 3.23 5.49
CA LYS A 53 3.97 2.18 5.15
C LYS A 53 4.63 0.95 4.51
N CYS A 54 5.87 0.63 4.88
CA CYS A 54 6.55 -0.60 4.49
C CYS A 54 6.24 -1.70 5.52
N ASN A 55 6.17 -2.95 5.06
CA ASN A 55 6.06 -4.07 5.99
C ASN A 55 7.34 -4.21 6.82
N VAL A 56 7.22 -4.67 8.07
CA VAL A 56 8.33 -4.96 8.99
C VAL A 56 9.25 -6.03 8.41
N ASP A 57 8.75 -6.88 7.50
CA ASP A 57 9.52 -7.88 6.75
C ASP A 57 10.78 -7.30 6.08
N ALA A 58 10.81 -6.01 5.74
CA ALA A 58 12.00 -5.36 5.20
C ALA A 58 13.22 -5.43 6.15
N LEU A 59 12.99 -5.63 7.46
CA LEU A 59 14.05 -5.79 8.46
C LEU A 59 14.64 -7.20 8.48
N LEU A 60 14.01 -8.20 7.86
CA LEU A 60 14.54 -9.56 7.78
C LEU A 60 15.83 -9.61 6.96
N ASN A 61 15.91 -8.79 5.92
CA ASN A 61 17.12 -8.59 5.13
C ASN A 61 17.23 -7.13 4.67
N PRO A 62 17.83 -6.25 5.47
CA PRO A 62 17.93 -4.83 5.17
C PRO A 62 18.75 -4.53 3.91
N ALA A 63 19.79 -5.31 3.63
CA ALA A 63 20.65 -5.13 2.46
C ALA A 63 19.88 -5.43 1.17
N ALA A 64 19.25 -6.61 1.09
CA ALA A 64 18.41 -6.98 -0.05
C ALA A 64 17.20 -6.06 -0.21
N SER A 65 16.59 -5.63 0.90
CA SER A 65 15.46 -4.68 0.87
C SER A 65 15.91 -3.31 0.35
N PHE A 66 17.08 -2.82 0.77
CA PHE A 66 17.64 -1.56 0.27
C PHE A 66 17.95 -1.64 -1.23
N ALA A 67 18.64 -2.69 -1.68
CA ALA A 67 18.92 -2.90 -3.11
C ALA A 67 17.61 -2.96 -3.94
N GLY A 68 16.54 -3.52 -3.37
CA GLY A 68 15.23 -3.62 -4.01
C GLY A 68 14.41 -2.32 -4.08
N ILE A 69 14.88 -1.19 -3.52
CA ILE A 69 14.15 0.08 -3.55
C ILE A 69 14.11 0.66 -4.97
N CYS A 70 15.26 0.71 -5.65
CA CYS A 70 15.39 1.22 -7.02
C CYS A 70 16.75 0.85 -7.64
N ALA A 71 16.90 1.09 -8.95
CA ALA A 71 18.16 0.80 -9.66
C ALA A 71 19.39 1.53 -9.08
N PHE A 72 19.21 2.75 -8.55
CA PHE A 72 20.31 3.45 -7.89
C PHE A 72 20.71 2.80 -6.56
N ALA A 73 19.75 2.35 -5.74
CA ALA A 73 20.06 1.62 -4.52
C ALA A 73 20.74 0.27 -4.83
N ALA A 74 20.26 -0.45 -5.85
CA ALA A 74 20.90 -1.68 -6.36
C ALA A 74 22.32 -1.45 -6.89
N SER A 75 22.65 -0.23 -7.34
CA SER A 75 24.02 0.11 -7.75
C SER A 75 24.98 0.34 -6.57
N ILE A 76 24.44 0.63 -5.37
CA ILE A 76 25.21 0.87 -4.15
C ILE A 76 25.42 -0.43 -3.38
N GLU A 77 24.39 -1.27 -3.30
CA GLU A 77 24.39 -2.50 -2.51
C GLU A 77 24.37 -3.72 -3.45
N PRO A 78 25.39 -4.61 -3.40
CA PRO A 78 25.54 -5.72 -4.34
C PRO A 78 24.55 -6.87 -4.13
N SER A 79 23.79 -6.86 -3.04
CA SER A 79 22.79 -7.88 -2.73
C SER A 79 21.66 -7.93 -3.77
N GLU A 80 21.10 -9.11 -4.02
CA GLU A 80 19.93 -9.25 -4.89
C GLU A 80 18.73 -8.52 -4.28
N GLY A 81 18.17 -7.58 -5.04
CA GLY A 81 17.12 -6.68 -4.56
C GLY A 81 15.79 -7.40 -4.34
N ILE A 82 15.23 -7.28 -3.13
CA ILE A 82 13.88 -7.77 -2.82
C ILE A 82 12.91 -6.59 -2.83
N SER A 83 11.83 -6.71 -3.59
CA SER A 83 10.80 -5.68 -3.65
C SER A 83 10.11 -5.51 -2.29
N ILE A 84 10.18 -4.30 -1.74
CA ILE A 84 9.52 -3.97 -0.48
C ILE A 84 8.02 -3.87 -0.70
N LYS A 85 7.26 -4.84 -0.18
CA LYS A 85 5.80 -4.76 -0.14
C LYS A 85 5.36 -3.61 0.77
N ARG A 86 4.52 -2.74 0.23
CA ARG A 86 3.88 -1.69 1.02
C ARG A 86 2.67 -2.28 1.75
N LEU A 87 2.42 -1.80 2.96
CA LEU A 87 1.16 -2.00 3.69
C LEU A 87 0.05 -1.38 2.86
N SER A 88 -0.52 -2.18 1.99
CA SER A 88 -1.65 -1.83 1.20
C SER A 88 -2.90 -2.38 1.87
N LYS A 89 -3.96 -1.56 1.95
CA LYS A 89 -5.29 -2.04 2.32
C LYS A 89 -5.92 -2.80 1.14
N ASP A 90 -5.13 -3.59 0.41
CA ASP A 90 -5.48 -4.08 -0.92
C ASP A 90 -6.71 -4.96 -0.87
N ALA A 91 -6.86 -5.81 0.14
CA ALA A 91 -8.05 -6.66 0.26
C ALA A 91 -9.36 -5.84 0.38
N CYS A 92 -9.34 -4.78 1.19
CA CYS A 92 -10.51 -3.93 1.39
C CYS A 92 -10.78 -3.03 0.16
N LEU A 93 -9.72 -2.51 -0.46
CA LEU A 93 -9.83 -1.70 -1.68
C LEU A 93 -10.24 -2.53 -2.89
N ASP A 94 -9.79 -3.78 -2.99
CA ASP A 94 -10.20 -4.73 -4.03
C ASP A 94 -11.68 -5.08 -3.88
N LEU A 95 -12.13 -5.42 -2.67
CA LEU A 95 -13.55 -5.66 -2.39
C LEU A 95 -14.41 -4.42 -2.72
N ALA A 96 -14.00 -3.23 -2.26
CA ALA A 96 -14.70 -1.98 -2.56
C ALA A 96 -14.73 -1.67 -4.08
N GLY A 97 -13.63 -2.00 -4.78
CA GLY A 97 -13.51 -1.89 -6.23
C GLY A 97 -14.50 -2.81 -6.95
N ARG A 98 -14.55 -4.09 -6.56
CA ARG A 98 -15.49 -5.09 -7.09
C ARG A 98 -16.94 -4.68 -6.86
N ILE A 99 -17.30 -4.26 -5.64
CA ILE A 99 -18.65 -3.76 -5.32
C ILE A 99 -19.03 -2.57 -6.22
N ARG A 100 -18.10 -1.61 -6.39
CA ARG A 100 -18.33 -0.45 -7.27
C ARG A 100 -18.53 -0.86 -8.72
N TRP A 101 -17.77 -1.82 -9.21
CA TRP A 101 -17.92 -2.34 -10.57
C TRP A 101 -19.27 -3.05 -10.75
N VAL A 102 -19.63 -3.99 -9.87
CA VAL A 102 -20.91 -4.72 -9.92
C VAL A 102 -22.09 -3.75 -9.90
N ARG A 103 -22.07 -2.78 -8.99
CA ARG A 103 -23.12 -1.74 -8.91
C ARG A 103 -23.26 -0.93 -10.19
N ARG A 104 -22.16 -0.65 -10.90
CA ARG A 104 -22.19 0.08 -12.18
C ARG A 104 -22.69 -0.80 -13.33
N GLN A 105 -22.30 -2.07 -13.38
CA GLN A 105 -22.65 -2.97 -14.49
C GLN A 105 -24.08 -3.48 -14.39
N CYS A 106 -24.49 -3.96 -13.21
CA CYS A 106 -25.75 -4.68 -13.05
C CYS A 106 -26.58 -4.25 -11.83
N GLY A 107 -26.20 -3.18 -11.13
CA GLY A 107 -26.90 -2.76 -9.89
C GLY A 107 -28.40 -2.53 -10.07
N LYS A 108 -28.84 -1.97 -11.20
CA LYS A 108 -30.26 -1.78 -11.52
C LYS A 108 -30.97 -3.11 -11.76
N ALA A 109 -30.40 -3.98 -12.59
CA ALA A 109 -30.94 -5.30 -12.88
C ALA A 109 -31.03 -6.17 -11.61
N LEU A 110 -29.98 -6.18 -10.78
CA LEU A 110 -29.98 -6.85 -9.47
C LEU A 110 -31.12 -6.35 -8.58
N SER A 111 -31.32 -5.04 -8.51
CA SER A 111 -32.43 -4.46 -7.73
C SER A 111 -33.79 -4.90 -8.26
N ASP A 112 -33.95 -5.00 -9.58
CA ASP A 112 -35.23 -5.42 -10.18
C ASP A 112 -35.49 -6.91 -9.96
N VAL A 113 -34.47 -7.78 -10.03
CA VAL A 113 -34.59 -9.20 -9.65
C VAL A 113 -35.03 -9.33 -8.19
N VAL A 114 -34.40 -8.60 -7.26
CA VAL A 114 -34.79 -8.63 -5.84
C VAL A 114 -36.24 -8.18 -5.63
N LYS A 115 -36.73 -7.18 -6.39
CA LYS A 115 -38.14 -6.76 -6.34
C LYS A 115 -39.09 -7.84 -6.87
N MET A 116 -38.72 -8.55 -7.94
CA MET A 116 -39.53 -9.65 -8.49
C MET A 116 -39.75 -10.78 -7.48
N PHE A 117 -38.80 -10.97 -6.56
CA PHE A 117 -38.91 -11.93 -5.45
C PHE A 117 -39.43 -11.30 -4.16
N ASN A 118 -40.12 -10.16 -4.21
CA ASN A 118 -40.69 -9.45 -3.05
C ASN A 118 -39.66 -9.17 -1.94
N GLY A 119 -38.40 -8.91 -2.31
CA GLY A 119 -37.33 -8.68 -1.35
C GLY A 119 -36.68 -9.95 -0.78
N ASP A 120 -37.08 -11.15 -1.22
CA ASP A 120 -36.40 -12.41 -0.87
C ASP A 120 -35.04 -12.49 -1.58
N THR A 121 -34.03 -11.93 -0.92
CA THR A 121 -32.66 -11.84 -1.43
C THR A 121 -32.00 -13.20 -1.62
N ARG A 122 -32.38 -14.22 -0.84
CA ARG A 122 -31.82 -15.58 -0.95
C ARG A 122 -32.24 -16.23 -2.26
N LYS A 123 -33.54 -16.19 -2.60
CA LYS A 123 -34.02 -16.72 -3.89
C LYS A 123 -33.51 -15.91 -5.07
N ALA A 124 -33.51 -14.58 -4.94
CA ALA A 124 -32.99 -13.68 -5.96
C ALA A 124 -31.50 -13.92 -6.26
N PHE A 125 -30.65 -14.01 -5.23
CA PHE A 125 -29.24 -14.32 -5.40
C PHE A 125 -29.00 -15.76 -5.87
N GLY A 126 -29.74 -16.74 -5.35
CA GLY A 126 -29.61 -18.14 -5.78
C GLY A 126 -29.84 -18.32 -7.28
N LEU A 127 -30.74 -17.54 -7.88
CA LEU A 127 -30.95 -17.52 -9.34
C LEU A 127 -29.82 -16.84 -10.13
N LEU A 128 -29.05 -15.96 -9.49
CA LEU A 128 -27.94 -15.24 -10.12
C LEU A 128 -26.61 -16.01 -10.02
N THR A 129 -26.46 -16.84 -8.98
CA THR A 129 -25.24 -17.60 -8.70
C THR A 129 -25.30 -19.05 -9.16
N THR A 130 -26.41 -19.49 -9.78
CA THR A 130 -26.64 -20.89 -10.21
C THR A 130 -25.84 -21.32 -11.44
N LEU A 131 -24.94 -20.48 -11.94
CA LEU A 131 -23.97 -20.88 -12.95
C LEU A 131 -22.74 -21.43 -12.23
N GLU A 132 -22.59 -22.76 -12.26
CA GLU A 132 -21.35 -23.50 -11.95
C GLU A 132 -21.00 -23.74 -10.47
N GLN A 133 -21.95 -24.17 -9.64
CA GLN A 133 -21.59 -24.84 -8.38
C GLN A 133 -22.26 -26.21 -8.26
N ASP A 134 -21.45 -27.19 -7.87
CA ASP A 134 -21.86 -28.56 -7.60
C ASP A 134 -23.00 -28.55 -6.55
N PRO A 135 -24.10 -29.30 -6.75
CA PRO A 135 -25.24 -29.31 -5.83
C PRO A 135 -24.90 -29.66 -4.38
N PHE A 136 -23.72 -30.22 -4.13
CA PHE A 136 -23.20 -30.58 -2.81
C PHE A 136 -22.65 -29.41 -1.97
N GLU A 137 -22.37 -28.24 -2.56
CA GLU A 137 -21.92 -27.05 -1.81
C GLU A 137 -23.09 -26.14 -1.35
N ILE A 138 -24.33 -26.52 -1.67
CA ILE A 138 -25.52 -25.69 -1.44
C ILE A 138 -25.97 -25.70 0.05
N GLU A 139 -25.54 -26.67 0.85
CA GLU A 139 -25.98 -26.78 2.25
C GLU A 139 -25.36 -25.74 3.21
N ASP A 140 -24.22 -25.13 2.85
CA ASP A 140 -23.46 -24.28 3.79
C ASP A 140 -23.70 -22.77 3.64
N TYR A 141 -24.70 -22.35 2.85
CA TYR A 141 -25.10 -20.94 2.65
C TYR A 141 -25.70 -20.27 3.91
N GLY A 142 -25.71 -20.94 5.06
CA GLY A 142 -25.86 -20.30 6.37
C GLY A 142 -24.66 -19.41 6.73
N LYS A 143 -23.52 -19.63 6.07
CA LYS A 143 -22.37 -18.74 6.05
C LYS A 143 -22.20 -18.32 4.59
N LEU A 144 -22.23 -17.02 4.31
CA LEU A 144 -21.74 -16.51 3.03
C LEU A 144 -20.36 -17.15 2.84
N ALA A 145 -20.19 -18.07 1.88
CA ALA A 145 -18.90 -18.72 1.59
C ALA A 145 -17.95 -17.70 0.94
N LEU A 146 -17.68 -16.63 1.66
CA LEU A 146 -16.53 -15.78 1.47
C LEU A 146 -15.33 -16.65 1.83
N PRO A 147 -14.27 -16.68 0.99
CA PRO A 147 -13.03 -17.33 1.39
C PRO A 147 -12.64 -16.89 2.80
N ASP A 148 -12.19 -17.81 3.65
CA ASP A 148 -12.00 -17.61 5.10
C ASP A 148 -11.31 -16.28 5.46
N THR A 149 -10.40 -15.84 4.59
CA THR A 149 -9.68 -14.57 4.69
C THR A 149 -10.60 -13.34 4.69
N TYR A 150 -11.64 -13.32 3.87
CA TYR A 150 -12.60 -12.22 3.81
C TYR A 150 -13.58 -12.23 4.98
N GLN A 151 -13.99 -13.41 5.47
CA GLN A 151 -14.81 -13.50 6.69
C GLN A 151 -14.04 -12.97 7.90
N GLN A 152 -12.77 -13.36 8.04
CA GLN A 152 -11.90 -12.88 9.12
C GLN A 152 -11.73 -11.35 9.07
N LEU A 153 -11.54 -10.78 7.88
CA LEU A 153 -11.41 -9.33 7.71
C LEU A 153 -12.70 -8.57 8.06
N ILE A 154 -13.87 -9.14 7.76
CA ILE A 154 -15.17 -8.55 8.11
C ILE A 154 -15.41 -8.62 9.61
N ASN A 155 -15.12 -9.75 10.26
CA ASN A 155 -15.33 -9.91 11.70
C ASN A 155 -14.43 -8.95 12.49
N VAL A 156 -13.16 -8.82 12.12
CA VAL A 156 -12.24 -7.84 12.74
C VAL A 156 -12.69 -6.39 12.52
N ALA A 157 -13.35 -6.10 11.39
CA ALA A 157 -13.87 -4.77 11.09
C ALA A 157 -15.21 -4.45 11.79
N LEU A 158 -15.97 -5.47 12.23
CA LEU A 158 -17.24 -5.33 12.96
C LEU A 158 -17.06 -5.36 14.48
N GLU A 159 -15.95 -5.92 14.98
CA GLU A 159 -15.61 -5.98 16.40
C GLU A 159 -14.85 -4.72 16.92
N ASN A 160 -14.61 -3.72 16.07
CA ASN A 160 -14.08 -2.39 16.41
C ASN A 160 -15.07 -1.29 16.03
#